data_AF-A0A7L2VIT5-F1
#
_entry.id   AF-A0A7L2VIT5-F1
#
_cell.length_a   1.000
_cell.length_b   1.000
_cell.length_c   1.000
_cell.angle_alpha   90.00
_cell.angle_beta   90.00
_cell.angle_gamma   90.00
#
_symmetry.space_group_name_H-M   'P 1'
#
loop_
_entity.id
_entity.type
_entity.pdbx_description
1 polymer ?
#
loop_
_entity_poly.entity_id
_entity_poly.type
_entity_poly.pdbx_seq_one_letter_code
_entity_poly.pdbx_strand_id
1 'polypeptide(L)'
;LFLQFVFHTYTTAFTLLNGNHTTKAEEYSLQQKQIHYGLAAIAYAACIGALPLVFMNRYTLKTPLTQLVVRKLLPAPLFGLMTAFTTAVVRSPEFENGIDVMDRNGNIVGVSRKAGEKAVRETALSRALLFGTTFFLPAVLMYFVERAKVTKTPRALASIRMLMITSVLAGMLPVSLSMYSPCGEIKRADLEPEILSSTEETELFYNRGI
;
A
#
# COMPACT_ATOMS: atom_id res chain seq x y z
N LEU A 1 -13.36 8.04 11.72
CA LEU A 1 -13.17 8.86 10.51
C LEU A 1 -11.86 9.66 10.57
N PHE A 2 -11.63 10.51 11.58
CA PHE A 2 -10.40 11.32 11.68
C PHE A 2 -9.10 10.50 11.57
N LEU A 3 -8.93 9.45 12.38
CA LEU A 3 -7.71 8.62 12.31
C LEU A 3 -7.54 7.87 10.98
N GLN A 4 -8.65 7.47 10.34
CA GLN A 4 -8.64 6.88 9.00
C GLN A 4 -8.13 7.89 7.97
N PHE A 5 -8.63 9.13 8.05
CA PHE A 5 -8.22 10.23 7.18
C PHE A 5 -6.73 10.57 7.35
N VAL A 6 -6.25 10.67 8.59
CA VAL A 6 -4.82 10.94 8.88
C VAL A 6 -3.94 9.82 8.33
N PHE A 7 -4.31 8.56 8.57
CA PHE A 7 -3.57 7.41 8.07
C PHE A 7 -3.50 7.40 6.54
N HIS A 8 -4.63 7.54 5.85
CA HIS A 8 -4.67 7.54 4.40
C HIS A 8 -3.97 8.75 3.79
N THR A 9 -4.03 9.93 4.43
CA THR A 9 -3.23 11.10 4.03
C THR A 9 -1.75 10.79 4.08
N TYR A 10 -1.26 10.20 5.18
CA TYR A 10 0.14 9.81 5.30
C TYR A 10 0.55 8.80 4.23
N THR A 11 -0.23 7.72 4.03
CA THR A 11 0.12 6.69 3.03
C THR A 11 0.09 7.24 1.60
N THR A 12 -0.84 8.14 1.28
CA THR A 12 -0.92 8.82 -0.01
C THR A 12 0.31 9.68 -0.24
N ALA A 13 0.64 10.55 0.72
CA ALA A 13 1.82 11.42 0.62
C ALA A 13 3.10 10.60 0.50
N PHE A 14 3.26 9.55 1.31
CA PHE A 14 4.39 8.64 1.22
C PHE A 14 4.48 7.99 -0.17
N THR A 15 3.35 7.51 -0.70
CA THR A 15 3.32 6.87 -2.03
C THR A 15 3.67 7.85 -3.14
N LEU A 16 3.19 9.09 -3.08
CA LEU A 16 3.52 10.13 -4.05
C LEU A 16 5.02 10.43 -4.06
N LEU A 17 5.62 10.59 -2.88
CA LEU A 17 7.04 10.93 -2.74
C LEU A 17 8.00 9.79 -3.14
N ASN A 18 7.51 8.55 -3.18
CA ASN A 18 8.31 7.36 -3.51
C ASN A 18 7.89 6.72 -4.85
N GLY A 19 7.03 7.38 -5.63
CA GLY A 19 6.65 6.95 -6.97
C GLY A 19 7.72 7.30 -8.01
N ASN A 20 7.58 6.74 -9.21
CA ASN A 20 8.46 7.11 -10.31
C ASN A 20 8.02 8.44 -10.94
N HIS A 21 8.98 9.31 -11.20
CA HIS A 21 8.79 10.53 -11.97
C HIS A 21 9.40 10.34 -13.35
N THR A 22 8.68 9.71 -14.28
CA THR A 22 9.11 9.70 -15.68
C THR A 22 8.99 11.10 -16.27
N THR A 23 10.09 11.62 -16.81
CA THR A 23 10.18 12.92 -17.45
C THR A 23 9.44 12.92 -18.79
N LYS A 24 8.13 13.18 -18.74
CA LYS A 24 7.37 13.64 -19.92
C LYS A 24 7.17 15.15 -19.81
N ALA A 25 7.10 15.82 -20.96
CA ALA A 25 7.02 17.28 -21.11
C ALA A 25 5.78 17.96 -20.49
N GLU A 26 4.90 17.21 -19.82
CA GLU A 26 3.66 17.69 -19.18
C GLU A 26 3.70 17.56 -17.65
N GLU A 27 4.79 17.99 -17.01
CA GLU A 27 4.97 17.87 -15.55
C GLU A 27 3.86 18.55 -14.73
N TYR A 28 3.37 19.72 -15.18
CA TYR A 28 2.34 20.47 -14.45
C TYR A 28 0.97 19.79 -14.45
N SER A 29 0.56 19.22 -15.59
CA SER A 29 -0.73 18.52 -15.70
C SER A 29 -0.73 17.22 -14.89
N LEU A 30 0.42 16.54 -14.85
CA LEU A 30 0.61 15.28 -14.12
C LEU A 30 0.59 15.49 -12.60
N GLN A 31 1.27 16.51 -12.08
CA GLN A 31 1.21 16.85 -10.65
C GLN A 31 -0.22 17.20 -10.22
N GLN A 32 -0.93 17.99 -11.02
CA GLN A 32 -2.33 18.33 -10.72
C GLN A 32 -3.20 17.07 -10.70
N LYS A 33 -3.04 16.16 -11.68
CA LYS A 33 -3.77 14.87 -11.75
C LYS A 33 -3.49 13.99 -10.53
N GLN A 34 -2.24 13.88 -10.12
CA GLN A 34 -1.82 13.11 -8.93
C GLN A 34 -2.40 13.68 -7.63
N ILE A 35 -2.46 15.00 -7.46
CA ILE A 35 -3.07 15.63 -6.29
C ILE A 35 -4.57 15.32 -6.23
N HIS A 36 -5.29 15.44 -7.35
CA HIS A 36 -6.72 15.14 -7.40
C HIS A 36 -7.01 13.66 -7.09
N TYR A 37 -6.24 12.74 -7.69
CA TYR A 37 -6.34 11.31 -7.40
C TYR A 37 -5.96 10.97 -5.97
N GLY A 38 -4.93 11.61 -5.41
CA GLY A 38 -4.55 11.47 -4.02
C GLY A 38 -5.69 11.90 -3.08
N LEU A 39 -6.28 13.08 -3.30
CA LEU A 39 -7.38 13.57 -2.48
C LEU A 39 -8.62 12.66 -2.58
N ALA A 40 -8.97 12.23 -3.78
CA ALA A 40 -10.06 11.29 -4.02
C ALA A 40 -9.82 9.94 -3.34
N ALA A 41 -8.60 9.41 -3.42
CA ALA A 41 -8.22 8.16 -2.77
C ALA A 41 -8.30 8.25 -1.25
N ILE A 42 -7.84 9.36 -0.65
CA ILE A 42 -7.92 9.60 0.80
C ILE A 42 -9.38 9.62 1.24
N ALA A 43 -10.23 10.40 0.56
CA ALA A 43 -11.64 10.53 0.89
C ALA A 43 -12.37 9.18 0.76
N TYR A 44 -12.14 8.47 -0.35
CA TYR A 44 -12.75 7.16 -0.60
C TYR A 44 -12.34 6.14 0.46
N ALA A 45 -11.04 5.97 0.69
CA ALA A 45 -10.52 4.99 1.64
C ALA A 45 -10.98 5.26 3.08
N ALA A 46 -10.97 6.53 3.51
CA ALA A 46 -11.43 6.91 4.83
C ALA A 46 -12.93 6.66 5.03
N CYS A 47 -13.75 6.91 4.00
CA CYS A 47 -15.19 6.64 4.02
C CYS A 47 -15.47 5.13 4.07
N ILE A 48 -14.86 4.35 3.18
CA ILE A 48 -15.04 2.89 3.13
C ILE A 48 -14.56 2.24 4.44
N GLY A 49 -13.43 2.67 4.99
CA GLY A 49 -12.93 2.18 6.28
C GLY A 49 -13.86 2.47 7.47
N ALA A 50 -14.67 3.53 7.40
CA ALA A 50 -15.63 3.88 8.45
C ALA A 50 -17.03 3.27 8.23
N LEU A 51 -17.36 2.91 6.99
CA LEU A 51 -18.71 2.49 6.57
C LEU A 51 -19.26 1.31 7.38
N PRO A 52 -18.52 0.21 7.64
CA PRO A 52 -19.05 -0.93 8.40
C PRO A 52 -19.46 -0.56 9.84
N LEU A 53 -18.68 0.31 10.50
CA LEU A 53 -18.97 0.78 11.85
C LEU A 53 -20.17 1.70 11.89
N VAL A 54 -20.28 2.62 10.92
CA VAL A 54 -21.42 3.53 10.78
C VAL A 54 -22.70 2.75 10.50
N PHE A 55 -22.66 1.78 9.59
CA PHE A 55 -23.80 0.95 9.23
C PHE A 55 -24.28 0.11 10.41
N MET A 56 -23.36 -0.59 11.09
CA MET A 56 -23.68 -1.37 12.29
C MET A 56 -24.33 -0.51 13.38
N ASN A 57 -23.84 0.72 13.59
CA ASN A 57 -24.40 1.62 14.61
C ASN A 57 -25.77 2.19 14.20
N ARG A 58 -25.94 2.57 12.93
CA ARG A 58 -27.18 3.16 12.40
C ARG A 58 -28.34 2.19 12.40
N TYR A 59 -28.10 0.93 12.03
CA TYR A 59 -29.13 -0.10 11.98
C TYR A 59 -29.22 -0.93 13.26
N THR A 60 -28.55 -0.49 14.33
CA THR A 60 -28.54 -1.16 15.65
C THR A 60 -28.31 -2.67 15.57
N LEU A 61 -27.49 -3.10 14.60
CA LEU A 61 -27.16 -4.51 14.36
C LEU A 61 -26.18 -4.99 15.43
N LYS A 62 -26.72 -5.35 16.60
CA LYS A 62 -25.96 -5.74 17.79
C LYS A 62 -25.81 -7.25 17.96
N THR A 63 -26.04 -8.04 16.91
CA THR A 63 -25.85 -9.49 17.00
C THR A 63 -24.39 -9.82 17.30
N PRO A 64 -24.10 -10.88 18.08
CA PRO A 64 -22.73 -11.30 18.38
C PRO A 64 -21.90 -11.53 17.11
N LEU A 65 -22.53 -12.09 16.07
CA LEU A 65 -21.90 -12.33 14.77
C LEU A 65 -21.52 -11.02 14.07
N THR A 66 -22.43 -10.04 13.97
CA THR A 66 -22.13 -8.75 13.36
C THR A 66 -21.02 -8.03 14.11
N GLN A 67 -21.02 -8.08 15.45
CA GLN A 67 -19.95 -7.47 16.25
C GLN A 67 -18.60 -8.12 16.00
N LEU A 68 -18.55 -9.45 15.92
CA LEU A 68 -17.32 -10.18 15.61
C LEU A 68 -16.79 -9.79 14.22
N VAL A 69 -17.65 -9.84 13.20
CA VAL A 69 -17.26 -9.55 11.81
C VAL A 69 -16.79 -8.10 11.67
N VAL A 70 -17.62 -7.13 12.07
CA VAL A 70 -17.34 -5.70 11.84
C VAL A 70 -16.20 -5.17 12.69
N ARG A 71 -16.06 -5.62 13.94
CA ARG A 71 -15.06 -5.07 14.88
C ARG A 71 -13.75 -5.84 14.92
N LYS A 72 -13.73 -7.11 14.50
CA LYS A 72 -12.54 -7.99 14.65
C LYS A 72 -12.02 -8.54 13.34
N LEU A 73 -12.89 -9.04 12.46
CA LEU A 73 -12.46 -9.75 11.23
C LEU A 73 -12.29 -8.83 10.04
N LEU A 74 -13.23 -7.91 9.82
CA LEU A 74 -13.26 -7.02 8.66
C LEU A 74 -12.19 -5.91 8.66
N PRO A 75 -11.79 -5.30 9.81
CA PRO A 75 -10.91 -4.14 9.78
C PRO A 75 -9.57 -4.39 9.08
N ALA A 76 -8.86 -5.47 9.43
CA ALA A 76 -7.53 -5.75 8.88
C ALA A 76 -7.52 -5.96 7.35
N PRO A 77 -8.34 -6.84 6.74
CA PRO A 77 -8.39 -6.99 5.29
C PRO A 77 -8.90 -5.71 4.62
N LEU A 78 -9.86 -4.99 5.21
CA LEU A 78 -10.34 -3.72 4.66
C LEU A 78 -9.22 -2.68 4.60
N PHE A 79 -8.42 -2.56 5.67
CA PHE A 79 -7.27 -1.67 5.70
C PHE A 79 -6.24 -2.03 4.62
N GLY A 80 -5.88 -3.32 4.50
CA GLY A 80 -4.94 -3.77 3.47
C GLY A 80 -5.44 -3.51 2.05
N LEU A 81 -6.74 -3.71 1.80
CA LEU A 81 -7.34 -3.43 0.49
C LEU A 81 -7.37 -1.92 0.19
N MET A 82 -7.70 -1.10 1.18
CA MET A 82 -7.73 0.36 1.00
C MET A 82 -6.33 0.94 0.80
N THR A 83 -5.29 0.42 1.47
CA THR A 83 -3.91 0.84 1.20
C THR A 83 -3.46 0.44 -0.19
N ALA A 84 -3.79 -0.78 -0.64
CA ALA A 84 -3.52 -1.22 -2.01
C ALA A 84 -4.20 -0.31 -3.05
N PHE A 85 -5.49 -0.02 -2.84
CA PHE A 85 -6.27 0.87 -3.68
C PHE A 85 -5.67 2.28 -3.74
N THR A 86 -5.35 2.87 -2.58
CA THR A 86 -4.70 4.17 -2.51
C THR A 86 -3.41 4.19 -3.30
N THR A 87 -2.56 3.16 -3.15
CA THR A 87 -1.30 3.07 -3.90
C THR A 87 -1.54 2.99 -5.41
N ALA A 88 -2.47 2.16 -5.85
CA ALA A 88 -2.79 1.99 -7.28
C ALA A 88 -3.35 3.28 -7.91
N VAL A 89 -4.21 4.00 -7.20
CA VAL A 89 -4.80 5.26 -7.69
C VAL A 89 -3.77 6.38 -7.74
N VAL A 90 -2.96 6.51 -6.69
CA VAL A 90 -1.95 7.56 -6.58
C VAL A 90 -0.83 7.38 -7.62
N ARG A 91 -0.43 6.13 -7.88
CA ARG A 91 0.59 5.79 -8.88
C ARG A 91 0.00 5.49 -10.26
N SER A 92 -1.24 5.89 -10.52
CA SER A 92 -1.85 5.63 -11.81
C SER A 92 -1.11 6.21 -13.03
N PRO A 93 -0.37 7.34 -12.92
CA PRO A 93 0.43 7.83 -14.05
C PRO A 93 1.49 6.82 -14.51
N GLU A 94 1.97 5.93 -13.66
CA GLU A 94 2.94 4.90 -14.05
C GLU A 94 2.29 3.79 -14.90
N PHE A 95 0.99 3.52 -14.71
CA PHE A 95 0.22 2.66 -15.62
C PHE A 95 -0.02 3.32 -16.98
N GLU A 96 -0.19 4.63 -17.03
CA GLU A 96 -0.53 5.35 -18.27
C GLU A 96 0.73 5.68 -19.08
N ASN A 97 1.76 6.17 -18.39
CA ASN A 97 2.97 6.70 -19.01
C ASN A 97 4.13 5.71 -19.06
N GLY A 98 4.10 4.67 -18.22
CA GLY A 98 5.20 3.75 -18.00
C GLY A 98 6.26 4.30 -17.06
N ILE A 99 7.29 3.48 -16.86
CA ILE A 99 8.48 3.80 -16.05
C ILE A 99 9.74 3.49 -16.85
N ASP A 100 10.84 4.15 -16.50
CA ASP A 100 12.13 3.91 -17.13
C ASP A 100 12.60 2.47 -16.87
N VAL A 101 13.05 1.81 -17.94
CA VAL A 101 13.72 0.51 -17.89
C VAL A 101 15.19 0.68 -18.25
N MET A 102 16.04 0.02 -17.47
CA MET A 102 17.49 0.17 -17.49
C MET A 102 18.18 -1.16 -17.82
N ASP A 103 19.32 -1.08 -18.48
CA ASP A 103 20.24 -2.21 -18.65
C ASP A 103 20.98 -2.54 -17.33
N ARG A 104 21.82 -3.58 -17.34
CA ARG A 104 22.67 -3.93 -16.18
C ARG A 104 23.66 -2.84 -15.75
N ASN A 105 23.98 -1.92 -16.63
CA ASN A 105 24.91 -0.82 -16.40
C ASN A 105 24.21 0.44 -15.85
N GLY A 106 22.87 0.42 -15.74
CA GLY A 106 22.05 1.55 -15.30
C GLY A 106 21.73 2.55 -16.41
N ASN A 107 21.99 2.22 -17.68
CA ASN A 107 21.62 3.06 -18.80
C ASN A 107 20.13 2.88 -19.12
N ILE A 108 19.41 3.98 -19.33
CA ILE A 108 18.00 3.95 -19.71
C ILE A 108 17.88 3.43 -21.14
N VAL A 109 17.19 2.30 -21.31
CA VAL A 109 16.93 1.66 -22.60
C VAL A 109 15.61 2.16 -23.20
N GLY A 110 14.64 2.53 -22.35
CA GLY A 110 13.35 3.04 -22.79
C GLY A 110 12.37 3.23 -21.64
N VAL A 111 11.10 3.51 -21.98
CA VAL A 111 10.00 3.67 -21.03
C VAL A 111 8.99 2.56 -21.27
N SER A 112 8.73 1.71 -20.26
CA SER A 112 7.83 0.58 -20.35
C SER A 112 6.58 0.77 -19.49
N ARG A 113 5.42 0.62 -20.11
CA ARG A 113 4.11 0.64 -19.44
C ARG A 113 3.87 -0.64 -18.66
N LYS A 114 4.30 -1.79 -19.20
CA LYS A 114 4.20 -3.08 -18.53
C LYS A 114 5.10 -3.16 -17.29
N ALA A 115 6.29 -2.58 -17.34
CA ALA A 115 7.13 -2.42 -16.15
C ALA A 115 6.43 -1.54 -15.10
N GLY A 116 5.81 -0.43 -15.52
CA GLY A 116 5.00 0.43 -14.66
C GLY A 116 3.84 -0.32 -14.00
N GLU A 117 3.11 -1.12 -14.78
CA GLU A 117 2.00 -1.92 -14.27
C GLU A 117 2.45 -2.93 -13.22
N LYS A 118 3.54 -3.65 -13.50
CA LYS A 118 4.13 -4.60 -12.58
C LYS A 118 4.60 -3.90 -11.29
N ALA A 119 5.30 -2.77 -11.42
CA ALA A 119 5.83 -2.01 -10.29
C ALA A 119 4.73 -1.52 -9.35
N VAL A 120 3.66 -0.94 -9.89
CA VAL A 120 2.54 -0.44 -9.08
C VAL A 120 1.78 -1.60 -8.44
N ARG A 121 1.55 -2.71 -9.16
CA ARG A 121 0.88 -3.89 -8.62
C ARG A 121 1.66 -4.50 -7.45
N GLU A 122 2.97 -4.71 -7.61
CA GLU A 122 3.84 -5.22 -6.55
C GLU A 122 3.87 -4.28 -5.35
N THR A 123 3.94 -2.98 -5.58
CA THR A 123 3.90 -1.99 -4.51
C THR A 123 2.56 -2.01 -3.78
N ALA A 124 1.44 -2.03 -4.49
CA ALA A 124 0.10 -2.09 -3.89
C ALA A 124 -0.07 -3.34 -3.03
N LEU A 125 0.37 -4.51 -3.52
CA LEU A 125 0.37 -5.76 -2.76
C LEU A 125 1.28 -5.68 -1.54
N SER A 126 2.48 -5.14 -1.69
CA SER A 126 3.43 -4.93 -0.60
C SER A 126 2.84 -4.06 0.52
N ARG A 127 2.16 -2.96 0.17
CA ARG A 127 1.45 -2.08 1.11
C ARG A 127 0.23 -2.74 1.73
N ALA A 128 -0.51 -3.53 0.97
CA ALA A 128 -1.64 -4.31 1.47
C ALA A 128 -1.19 -5.27 2.57
N LEU A 129 -0.11 -6.02 2.31
CA LEU A 129 0.44 -6.99 3.23
C LEU A 129 1.05 -6.31 4.45
N LEU A 130 1.87 -5.27 4.27
CA LEU A 130 2.51 -4.54 5.36
C LEU A 130 1.47 -4.00 6.35
N PHE A 131 0.50 -3.23 5.88
CA PHE A 131 -0.48 -2.62 6.76
C PHE A 131 -1.53 -3.63 7.22
N GLY A 132 -1.99 -4.53 6.34
CA GLY A 132 -2.94 -5.58 6.69
C GLY A 132 -2.44 -6.48 7.84
N THR A 133 -1.18 -6.94 7.78
CA THR A 133 -0.60 -7.74 8.87
C THR A 133 -0.35 -6.89 10.12
N THR A 134 0.07 -5.63 9.97
CA THR A 134 0.25 -4.70 11.10
C THR A 134 -1.05 -4.43 11.86
N PHE A 135 -2.21 -4.47 11.21
CA PHE A 135 -3.50 -4.36 11.90
C PHE A 135 -4.03 -5.70 12.43
N PHE A 136 -3.73 -6.80 11.73
CA PHE A 136 -4.20 -8.14 12.11
C PHE A 136 -3.43 -8.73 13.29
N LEU A 137 -2.10 -8.78 13.19
CA LEU A 137 -1.25 -9.55 14.10
C LEU A 137 -1.27 -9.01 15.54
N PRO A 138 -1.19 -7.68 15.80
CA PRO A 138 -1.35 -7.14 17.14
C PRO A 138 -2.73 -7.43 17.73
N ALA A 139 -3.80 -7.46 16.93
CA ALA A 139 -5.14 -7.78 17.43
C ALA A 139 -5.23 -9.23 17.94
N VAL A 140 -4.60 -10.17 17.23
CA VAL A 140 -4.50 -11.57 17.63
C VAL A 140 -3.62 -11.73 18.87
N LEU A 141 -2.45 -11.10 18.90
CA LEU A 141 -1.54 -11.20 20.06
C LEU A 141 -2.14 -10.58 21.31
N MET A 142 -2.87 -9.45 21.17
CA MET A 142 -3.58 -8.82 22.27
C MET A 142 -4.68 -9.72 22.87
N TYR A 143 -5.33 -10.57 22.06
CA TYR A 143 -6.28 -11.56 22.58
C TYR A 143 -5.60 -12.54 23.56
N PHE A 144 -4.38 -12.98 23.27
CA PHE A 144 -3.61 -13.83 24.17
C PHE A 144 -3.13 -13.09 25.43
N VAL A 145 -2.67 -11.83 25.28
CA VAL A 145 -2.28 -10.99 26.43
C VAL A 145 -3.45 -10.79 27.41
N GLU A 146 -4.63 -10.48 26.88
CA GLU A 146 -5.85 -10.31 27.68
C GLU A 146 -6.27 -11.63 28.35
N ARG A 147 -6.19 -12.76 27.63
CA ARG A 147 -6.51 -14.09 28.17
C ARG A 147 -5.54 -14.53 29.27
N ALA A 148 -4.25 -14.21 29.11
CA ALA A 148 -3.21 -14.50 30.10
C ALA A 148 -3.24 -13.55 31.31
N LYS A 149 -4.12 -12.54 31.32
CA LYS A 149 -4.28 -11.55 32.40
C LYS A 149 -2.97 -10.84 32.78
N VAL A 150 -2.09 -10.60 31.80
CA VAL A 150 -0.75 -9.99 31.99
C VAL A 150 -0.82 -8.65 32.70
N THR A 151 -1.84 -7.84 32.39
CA THR A 151 -2.11 -6.58 33.09
C THR A 151 -3.61 -6.28 33.11
N LYS A 152 -4.05 -5.55 34.14
CA LYS A 152 -5.45 -5.10 34.30
C LYS A 152 -5.61 -3.58 34.14
N THR A 153 -4.50 -2.82 34.05
CA THR A 153 -4.59 -1.36 33.94
C THR A 153 -4.78 -0.95 32.48
N PRO A 154 -5.77 -0.09 32.16
CA PRO A 154 -6.04 0.33 30.78
C PRO A 154 -4.83 0.99 30.11
N ARG A 155 -4.04 1.76 30.89
CA ARG A 155 -2.82 2.42 30.38
C ARG A 155 -1.76 1.41 29.96
N ALA A 156 -1.47 0.40 30.79
CA ALA A 156 -0.48 -0.61 30.44
C ALA A 156 -0.91 -1.44 29.24
N LEU A 157 -2.21 -1.78 29.15
CA LEU A 157 -2.74 -2.50 27.99
C LEU A 157 -2.61 -1.70 26.69
N ALA A 158 -2.85 -0.39 26.75
CA ALA A 158 -2.62 0.51 25.62
C ALA A 158 -1.14 0.59 25.24
N SER A 159 -0.24 0.68 26.22
CA SER A 159 1.22 0.67 25.98
C SER A 159 1.69 -0.63 25.33
N ILE A 160 1.22 -1.78 25.82
CA ILE A 160 1.52 -3.09 25.21
C ILE A 160 1.00 -3.12 23.78
N ARG A 161 -0.25 -2.70 23.54
CA ARG A 161 -0.80 -2.65 22.18
C ARG A 161 0.03 -1.80 21.25
N MET A 162 0.44 -0.61 21.68
CA MET A 162 1.31 0.28 20.90
C MET A 162 2.66 -0.35 20.62
N LEU A 163 3.30 -0.95 21.63
CA LEU A 163 4.57 -1.66 21.47
C LEU A 163 4.43 -2.78 20.43
N MET A 164 3.38 -3.60 20.51
CA MET A 164 3.12 -4.69 19.57
C MET A 164 2.91 -4.18 18.14
N ILE A 165 2.12 -3.13 17.95
CA ILE A 165 1.92 -2.51 16.63
C ILE A 165 3.25 -2.03 16.07
N THR A 166 4.03 -1.29 16.88
CA THR A 166 5.34 -0.77 16.45
C THR A 166 6.32 -1.89 16.12
N SER A 167 6.40 -2.95 16.94
CA SER A 167 7.26 -4.10 16.69
C SER A 167 6.87 -4.85 15.42
N VAL A 168 5.57 -5.07 15.18
CA VAL A 168 5.09 -5.72 13.95
C VAL A 168 5.42 -4.86 12.74
N LEU A 169 5.16 -3.55 12.79
CA LEU A 169 5.47 -2.65 11.68
C LEU A 169 6.99 -2.63 11.39
N ALA A 170 7.82 -2.52 12.43
CA ALA A 170 9.27 -2.50 12.32
C ALA A 170 9.83 -3.80 11.74
N GLY A 171 9.25 -4.96 12.09
CA GLY A 171 9.65 -6.25 11.53
C GLY A 171 9.10 -6.50 10.12
N MET A 172 7.87 -6.06 9.83
CA MET A 172 7.25 -6.28 8.53
C MET A 172 7.83 -5.39 7.42
N LEU A 173 8.39 -4.23 7.76
CA LEU A 173 9.04 -3.35 6.80
C LEU A 173 10.21 -4.02 6.05
N PRO A 174 11.24 -4.59 6.71
CA PRO A 174 12.32 -5.29 6.01
C PRO A 174 11.82 -6.56 5.30
N VAL A 175 10.82 -7.28 5.84
CA VAL A 175 10.22 -8.44 5.18
C VAL A 175 9.56 -8.03 3.86
N SER A 176 8.79 -6.95 3.87
CA SER A 176 8.13 -6.38 2.69
C SER A 176 9.14 -5.94 1.63
N LEU A 177 10.23 -5.29 2.03
CA LEU A 177 11.29 -4.86 1.10
C LEU A 177 12.13 -6.03 0.57
N SER A 178 12.33 -7.09 1.36
CA SER A 178 13.01 -8.30 0.91
C SER A 178 12.17 -9.11 -0.07
N MET A 179 10.85 -9.15 0.11
CA MET A 179 9.94 -9.88 -0.78
C MET A 179 9.64 -9.09 -2.05
N TYR A 180 9.58 -7.76 -1.96
CA TYR A 180 9.39 -6.84 -3.08
C TYR A 180 10.55 -5.85 -3.14
N SER A 181 11.64 -6.27 -3.78
CA SER A 181 12.84 -5.45 -3.96
C SER A 181 12.51 -4.09 -4.58
N PRO A 182 13.18 -2.99 -4.16
CA PRO A 182 13.06 -1.69 -4.82
C PRO A 182 13.56 -1.71 -6.27
N CYS A 183 14.56 -2.55 -6.57
CA CYS A 183 15.00 -2.82 -7.93
C CYS A 183 14.20 -4.02 -8.46
N GLY A 184 13.31 -3.75 -9.41
CA GLY A 184 12.50 -4.76 -10.08
C GLY A 184 13.16 -5.24 -11.37
N GLU A 185 12.85 -6.46 -11.77
CA GLU A 185 13.35 -7.08 -12.99
C GLU A 185 12.19 -7.42 -13.93
N ILE A 186 12.35 -7.19 -15.23
CA ILE A 186 11.39 -7.54 -16.26
C ILE A 186 12.10 -8.24 -17.42
N LYS A 187 11.50 -9.33 -17.90
CA LYS A 187 12.04 -10.06 -19.04
C LYS A 187 11.80 -9.28 -20.31
N ARG A 188 12.75 -9.34 -21.23
CA ARG A 188 12.61 -8.73 -22.56
C ARG A 188 11.35 -9.22 -23.28
N ALA A 189 11.01 -10.50 -23.17
CA ALA A 189 9.79 -11.05 -23.78
C ALA A 189 8.49 -10.40 -23.27
N ASP A 190 8.51 -9.86 -22.05
CA ASP A 190 7.36 -9.21 -21.46
C ASP A 190 7.28 -7.73 -21.83
N LEU A 191 8.29 -7.12 -22.46
CA LEU A 191 8.30 -5.69 -22.80
C LEU A 191 7.48 -5.35 -24.06
N GLU A 192 7.33 -4.05 -24.31
CA GLU A 192 6.73 -3.51 -25.53
C GLU A 192 7.64 -3.72 -26.74
N PRO A 193 7.07 -4.00 -27.95
CA PRO A 193 7.86 -4.23 -29.16
C PRO A 193 8.85 -3.10 -29.50
N GLU A 194 8.49 -1.86 -29.18
CA GLU A 194 9.29 -0.65 -29.40
C GLU A 194 10.62 -0.65 -28.63
N ILE A 195 10.67 -1.34 -27.49
CA ILE A 195 11.87 -1.44 -26.64
C ILE A 195 12.72 -2.64 -27.08
N LEU A 196 12.12 -3.66 -27.70
CA LEU A 196 12.82 -4.87 -28.12
C LEU A 196 13.89 -4.59 -29.17
N SER A 197 13.72 -3.56 -30.01
CA SER A 197 14.73 -3.14 -30.99
C SER A 197 15.91 -2.40 -30.38
N SER A 198 15.79 -1.92 -29.15
CA SER A 198 16.77 -1.04 -28.50
C SER A 198 17.79 -1.77 -27.63
N THR A 199 17.61 -3.08 -27.41
CA THR A 199 18.51 -3.88 -26.58
C THR A 199 18.54 -5.34 -27.01
N GLU A 200 19.69 -5.99 -26.84
CA GLU A 200 19.82 -7.44 -26.98
C GLU A 200 19.69 -8.18 -25.64
N GLU A 201 19.70 -7.47 -24.51
CA GLU A 201 19.68 -8.07 -23.18
C GLU A 201 18.39 -8.86 -22.90
N THR A 202 18.50 -9.95 -22.15
CA THR A 202 17.36 -10.83 -21.83
C THR A 202 16.47 -10.28 -20.72
N GLU A 203 17.03 -9.47 -19.84
CA GLU A 203 16.41 -8.94 -18.61
C GLU A 203 16.77 -7.47 -18.49
N LEU A 204 15.79 -6.65 -18.10
CA LEU A 204 15.97 -5.23 -17.80
C LEU A 204 15.50 -4.94 -16.38
N PHE A 205 16.02 -3.85 -15.83
CA PHE A 205 15.76 -3.43 -14.46
C PHE A 205 14.91 -2.17 -14.44
N TYR A 206 14.09 -2.01 -13.42
CA TYR A 206 13.31 -0.79 -13.22
C TYR A 206 13.26 -0.43 -11.74
N ASN A 207 13.08 0.86 -11.46
CA ASN A 207 12.82 1.31 -10.10
C ASN A 207 11.35 1.01 -9.76
N ARG A 208 11.10 0.07 -8.85
CA ARG A 208 9.75 -0.19 -8.32
C ARG A 208 9.28 0.97 -7.45
N GLY A 209 10.19 1.74 -6.88
CA GLY A 209 9.90 2.64 -5.76
C GLY A 209 9.79 1.87 -4.44
N ILE A 210 9.67 2.61 -3.35
CA ILE A 210 9.58 2.05 -2.00
C ILE A 210 8.13 1.70 -1.69
#